data_AF-A0A536CQF3-F1
#
_entry.id   AF-A0A536CQF3-F1
#
_cell.length_a   1.000
_cell.length_b   1.000
_cell.length_c   1.000
_cell.angle_alpha   90.00
_cell.angle_beta   90.00
_cell.angle_gamma   90.00
#
_symmetry.space_group_name_H-M   'P 1'
#
loop_
_entity.id
_entity.type
_entity.pdbx_description
1 polymer ?
#
loop_
_entity_poly.entity_id
_entity_poly.type
_entity_poly.pdbx_seq_one_letter_code
_entity_poly.pdbx_strand_id
1 'polypeptide(L)'
;MTLTIVWLLPLAGALLIAALPPHVAKYMGVLVSLGTLFVTGIVAVLFAPDYHRFQFAEVLPWIPQLHVFYRLGVDGISVWLLVLNALLTVVAMLATPVAMRNVSRFLALMLAMSAGMAGVLMATDLVLFYVFWEAMLIPAYFLLWLFGVGVRPGRAAVKFVLFTLVGSLLMLVGVIGEYVFTGQQTFDLAKLATIPASSGIQFGLFFLFALAFAIKTPIFPFHTWLPDAYAAAPTPMLITFAGFMGKTGAFGFLRIAIPLFPEPVGWWDWRWVVPALAVAGIVWGALMAVVQRDMKMLVAYSSVSHMGFIVLGIFSFNVQGQQGAILQMVNHGIIIPALFLLVAWIAERTGTRDRSAIAGLAPRMPIMAGVFTIVALAALGLPGLNSFVGEFMTLLGAWERAPALAIVGAVGLVLAPVYILRFFQGAMYAEKPYERPVDDIHASQLTLLAPLVILMFALGLAPGVLTNLMTSIVQVGLAR
;
A
#
# COMPACT_ATOMS: atom_id res chain seq x y z
N MET A 1 1.85 10.17 -25.27
CA MET A 1 2.56 9.31 -24.29
C MET A 1 1.70 8.09 -24.04
N THR A 2 2.28 6.90 -23.99
CA THR A 2 1.55 5.64 -23.76
C THR A 2 1.67 5.20 -22.30
N LEU A 3 0.55 4.90 -21.62
CA LEU A 3 0.52 4.26 -20.31
C LEU A 3 1.14 2.86 -20.32
N THR A 4 1.11 2.16 -21.47
CA THR A 4 1.77 0.85 -21.60
C THR A 4 3.23 0.88 -21.15
N ILE A 5 3.97 1.97 -21.41
CA ILE A 5 5.38 2.06 -21.06
C ILE A 5 5.62 2.04 -19.54
N VAL A 6 4.64 2.46 -18.74
CA VAL A 6 4.75 2.55 -17.27
C VAL A 6 4.90 1.17 -16.63
N TRP A 7 4.18 0.16 -17.12
CA TRP A 7 4.31 -1.22 -16.62
C TRP A 7 5.27 -2.07 -17.46
N LEU A 8 5.40 -1.77 -18.76
CA LEU A 8 6.26 -2.54 -19.65
C LEU A 8 7.75 -2.27 -19.42
N LEU A 9 8.15 -1.03 -19.11
CA LEU A 9 9.55 -0.68 -18.82
C LEU A 9 10.12 -1.49 -17.65
N PRO A 10 9.50 -1.53 -16.45
CA PRO A 10 10.00 -2.35 -15.37
C PRO A 10 9.93 -3.85 -15.69
N LEU A 11 8.93 -4.33 -16.44
CA LEU A 11 8.87 -5.74 -16.83
C LEU A 11 9.99 -6.15 -17.81
N ALA A 12 10.23 -5.35 -18.84
CA ALA A 12 11.32 -5.57 -19.78
C ALA A 12 12.68 -5.51 -19.08
N GLY A 13 12.85 -4.55 -18.16
CA GLY A 13 14.02 -4.46 -17.30
C GLY A 13 14.19 -5.70 -16.42
N ALA A 14 13.11 -6.24 -15.84
CA ALA A 14 13.16 -7.47 -15.05
C ALA A 14 13.69 -8.65 -15.87
N LEU A 15 13.17 -8.86 -17.08
CA LEU A 15 13.59 -9.94 -17.97
C LEU A 15 15.08 -9.81 -18.37
N LEU A 16 15.50 -8.59 -18.69
CA LEU A 16 16.90 -8.31 -19.04
C LEU A 16 17.84 -8.53 -17.86
N ILE A 17 17.50 -7.99 -16.69
CA ILE A 17 18.34 -8.03 -15.48
C ILE A 17 18.47 -9.44 -14.91
N ALA A 18 17.46 -10.30 -15.09
CA ALA A 18 17.50 -11.69 -14.62
C ALA A 18 18.70 -12.49 -15.16
N ALA A 19 19.23 -12.12 -16.34
CA ALA A 19 20.37 -12.77 -16.98
C ALA A 19 21.71 -12.03 -16.75
N LEU A 20 21.71 -10.88 -16.09
CA LEU A 20 22.91 -10.04 -15.92
C LEU A 20 23.71 -10.40 -14.65
N PRO A 21 25.04 -10.15 -14.64
CA PRO A 21 25.86 -10.32 -13.45
C PRO A 21 25.49 -9.31 -12.35
N PRO A 22 25.73 -9.63 -11.06
CA PRO A 22 25.23 -8.87 -9.90
C PRO A 22 25.41 -7.35 -9.95
N HIS A 23 26.61 -6.86 -10.27
CA HIS A 23 26.90 -5.43 -10.29
C HIS A 23 26.17 -4.70 -11.42
N VAL A 24 26.13 -5.30 -12.61
CA VAL A 24 25.43 -4.74 -13.77
C VAL A 24 23.92 -4.80 -13.55
N ALA A 25 23.42 -5.92 -13.01
CA ALA A 25 22.03 -6.09 -12.62
C ALA A 25 21.56 -5.00 -11.63
N LYS A 26 22.37 -4.71 -10.60
CA LYS A 26 22.12 -3.62 -9.65
C LYS A 26 22.02 -2.27 -10.34
N TYR A 27 23.02 -1.91 -11.12
CA TYR A 27 23.07 -0.61 -11.80
C TYR A 27 21.88 -0.45 -12.76
N MET A 28 21.63 -1.47 -13.60
CA MET A 28 20.51 -1.48 -14.53
C MET A 28 19.16 -1.45 -13.81
N GLY A 29 19.01 -2.14 -12.68
CA GLY A 29 17.76 -2.10 -11.89
C GLY A 29 17.46 -0.70 -11.36
N VAL A 30 18.47 0.00 -10.84
CA VAL A 30 18.35 1.40 -10.42
C VAL A 30 18.00 2.29 -11.62
N LEU A 31 18.67 2.15 -12.77
CA LEU A 31 18.33 2.93 -13.96
C LEU A 31 16.90 2.69 -14.47
N VAL A 32 16.45 1.43 -14.54
CA VAL A 32 15.09 1.09 -14.99
C VAL A 32 14.03 1.65 -14.04
N SER A 33 14.26 1.54 -12.72
CA SER A 33 13.34 2.10 -11.72
C SER A 33 13.30 3.65 -11.77
N LEU A 34 14.45 4.32 -11.96
CA LEU A 34 14.50 5.76 -12.15
C LEU A 34 13.79 6.17 -13.45
N GLY A 35 13.98 5.42 -14.53
CA GLY A 35 13.27 5.65 -15.79
C GLY A 35 11.75 5.47 -15.63
N THR A 36 11.33 4.48 -14.85
CA THR A 36 9.90 4.26 -14.52
C THR A 36 9.35 5.42 -13.70
N LEU A 37 10.08 5.90 -12.69
CA LEU A 37 9.71 7.07 -11.90
C LEU A 37 9.64 8.35 -12.74
N PHE A 38 10.56 8.51 -13.69
CA PHE A 38 10.54 9.63 -14.61
C PHE A 38 9.29 9.61 -15.50
N VAL A 39 8.95 8.47 -16.08
CA VAL A 39 7.74 8.31 -16.89
C VAL A 39 6.48 8.57 -16.06
N THR A 40 6.35 8.00 -14.86
CA THR A 40 5.19 8.26 -14.00
C THR A 40 5.14 9.72 -13.53
N GLY A 41 6.30 10.36 -13.34
CA GLY A 41 6.40 11.80 -13.10
C GLY A 41 5.85 12.63 -14.26
N ILE A 42 6.15 12.26 -15.51
CA ILE A 42 5.57 12.90 -16.70
C ILE A 42 4.04 12.72 -16.71
N VAL A 43 3.55 11.51 -16.41
CA VAL A 43 2.10 11.26 -16.29
C VAL A 43 1.48 12.21 -15.27
N ALA A 44 2.10 12.37 -14.10
CA ALA A 44 1.61 13.24 -13.04
C ALA A 44 1.61 14.73 -13.43
N VAL A 45 2.66 15.21 -14.08
CA VAL A 45 2.76 16.62 -14.52
C VAL A 45 1.78 16.94 -15.65
N LEU A 46 1.56 16.00 -16.57
CA LEU A 46 0.63 16.17 -17.69
C LEU A 46 -0.84 15.89 -17.32
N PHE A 47 -1.11 15.38 -16.12
CA PHE A 47 -2.46 15.08 -15.68
C PHE A 47 -3.27 16.37 -15.45
N ALA A 48 -4.45 16.44 -16.06
CA ALA A 48 -5.37 17.58 -15.93
C ALA A 48 -6.39 17.30 -14.79
N PRO A 49 -6.32 17.99 -13.64
CA PRO A 49 -7.19 17.70 -12.49
C PRO A 49 -8.68 17.83 -12.79
N ASP A 50 -9.03 18.81 -13.63
CA ASP A 50 -10.42 19.18 -13.92
C ASP A 50 -11.07 18.29 -15.00
N TYR A 51 -10.35 17.31 -15.54
CA TYR A 51 -10.87 16.43 -16.58
C TYR A 51 -11.56 15.19 -15.98
N HIS A 52 -12.83 14.98 -16.34
CA HIS A 52 -13.73 14.06 -15.64
C HIS A 52 -13.70 12.59 -16.13
N ARG A 53 -12.89 12.26 -17.13
CA ARG A 53 -12.74 10.89 -17.65
C ARG A 53 -11.33 10.38 -17.40
N PHE A 54 -11.15 9.06 -17.55
CA PHE A 54 -9.83 8.46 -17.62
C PHE A 54 -8.95 9.17 -18.65
N GLN A 55 -7.78 9.61 -18.19
CA GLN A 55 -6.77 10.27 -19.02
C GLN A 55 -5.74 9.26 -19.51
N PHE A 56 -5.04 9.63 -20.57
CA PHE A 56 -4.05 8.78 -21.25
C PHE A 56 -4.64 7.40 -21.63
N ALA A 57 -5.91 7.39 -22.04
CA ALA A 57 -6.64 6.16 -22.30
C ALA A 57 -6.05 5.40 -23.50
N GLU A 58 -5.84 4.10 -23.32
CA GLU A 58 -5.43 3.17 -24.38
C GLU A 58 -6.46 2.06 -24.47
N VAL A 59 -6.94 1.77 -25.67
CA VAL A 59 -7.97 0.75 -25.89
C VAL A 59 -7.61 -0.08 -27.10
N LEU A 60 -7.28 -1.35 -26.88
CA LEU A 60 -7.03 -2.32 -27.94
C LEU A 60 -7.89 -3.57 -27.71
N PRO A 61 -8.51 -4.16 -28.75
CA PRO A 61 -9.18 -5.46 -28.61
C PRO A 61 -8.17 -6.53 -28.19
N TRP A 62 -8.49 -7.31 -27.14
CA TRP A 62 -7.61 -8.39 -26.68
C TRP A 62 -8.23 -9.77 -26.90
N ILE A 63 -9.43 -10.02 -26.36
CA ILE A 63 -10.20 -11.24 -26.59
C ILE A 63 -11.61 -10.83 -27.01
N PRO A 64 -11.83 -10.49 -28.30
CA PRO A 64 -13.08 -9.92 -28.77
C PRO A 64 -14.31 -10.80 -28.53
N GLN A 65 -14.15 -12.13 -28.57
CA GLN A 65 -15.23 -13.10 -28.35
C GLN A 65 -15.80 -13.05 -26.93
N LEU A 66 -15.01 -12.56 -25.98
CA LEU A 66 -15.39 -12.38 -24.57
C LEU A 66 -15.55 -10.91 -24.20
N HIS A 67 -15.51 -10.00 -25.18
CA HIS A 67 -15.53 -8.55 -24.95
C HIS A 67 -14.44 -8.05 -23.99
N VAL A 68 -13.28 -8.72 -23.97
CA VAL A 68 -12.11 -8.31 -23.16
C VAL A 68 -11.24 -7.38 -23.98
N PHE A 69 -10.90 -6.23 -23.40
CA PHE A 69 -10.04 -5.23 -24.03
C PHE A 69 -8.77 -5.00 -23.20
N TYR A 70 -7.66 -4.78 -23.89
CA TYR A 70 -6.52 -4.12 -23.27
C TYR A 70 -6.89 -2.64 -23.10
N ARG A 71 -7.40 -2.31 -21.91
CA ARG A 71 -7.91 -0.97 -21.58
C ARG A 71 -7.14 -0.36 -20.42
N LEU A 72 -6.33 0.65 -20.72
CA LEU A 72 -5.62 1.43 -19.72
C LEU A 72 -6.19 2.84 -19.60
N GLY A 73 -6.10 3.42 -18.41
CA GLY A 73 -6.47 4.79 -18.12
C GLY A 73 -6.11 5.17 -16.68
N VAL A 74 -5.90 6.45 -16.43
CA VAL A 74 -5.62 6.96 -15.08
C VAL A 74 -6.56 8.10 -14.70
N ASP A 75 -6.84 8.22 -13.41
CA ASP A 75 -7.53 9.34 -12.79
C ASP A 75 -6.70 9.89 -11.61
N GLY A 76 -7.27 10.84 -10.85
CA GLY A 76 -6.59 11.47 -9.72
C GLY A 76 -6.13 10.50 -8.63
N ILE A 77 -6.82 9.36 -8.46
CA ILE A 77 -6.45 8.32 -7.49
C ILE A 77 -5.23 7.54 -8.01
N SER A 78 -5.27 7.11 -9.27
CA SER A 78 -4.21 6.29 -9.86
C SER A 78 -2.87 7.02 -9.97
N VAL A 79 -2.87 8.31 -10.32
CA VAL A 79 -1.63 9.07 -10.60
C VAL A 79 -0.68 9.06 -9.41
N TRP A 80 -1.16 9.39 -8.20
CA TRP A 80 -0.30 9.43 -7.02
C TRP A 80 0.20 8.05 -6.61
N LEU A 81 -0.67 7.04 -6.72
CA LEU A 81 -0.29 5.67 -6.40
C LEU A 81 0.75 5.13 -7.39
N LEU A 82 0.71 5.55 -8.66
CA LEU A 82 1.74 5.21 -9.66
C LEU A 82 3.09 5.85 -9.32
N VAL A 83 3.10 7.14 -8.99
CA VAL A 83 4.32 7.85 -8.57
C VAL A 83 4.91 7.22 -7.30
N LEU A 84 4.05 6.91 -6.32
CA LEU A 84 4.46 6.25 -5.08
C LEU A 84 5.05 4.86 -5.33
N ASN A 85 4.39 4.03 -6.15
CA ASN A 85 4.90 2.71 -6.53
C ASN A 85 6.30 2.81 -7.18
N ALA A 86 6.48 3.74 -8.12
CA ALA A 86 7.75 3.94 -8.79
C ALA A 86 8.84 4.45 -7.83
N LEU A 87 8.51 5.42 -6.97
CA LEU A 87 9.43 5.97 -5.98
C LEU A 87 9.89 4.90 -4.98
N LEU A 88 8.96 4.14 -4.41
CA LEU A 88 9.30 3.07 -3.47
C LEU A 88 10.11 1.96 -4.15
N THR A 89 9.88 1.71 -5.43
CA THR A 89 10.70 0.79 -6.22
C THR A 89 12.13 1.32 -6.35
N VAL A 90 12.34 2.61 -6.65
CA VAL A 90 13.69 3.22 -6.65
C VAL A 90 14.37 3.07 -5.30
N VAL A 91 13.68 3.40 -4.20
CA VAL A 91 14.21 3.25 -2.84
C VAL A 91 14.57 1.79 -2.56
N ALA A 92 13.71 0.83 -2.92
CA ALA A 92 13.99 -0.59 -2.75
C ALA A 92 15.18 -1.08 -3.59
N MET A 93 15.28 -0.62 -4.84
CA MET A 93 16.43 -0.93 -5.71
C MET A 93 17.70 -0.41 -5.08
N LEU A 94 17.74 0.85 -4.61
CA LEU A 94 18.90 1.44 -3.95
C LEU A 94 19.26 0.74 -2.64
N ALA A 95 18.26 0.38 -1.82
CA ALA A 95 18.43 -0.30 -0.54
C ALA A 95 18.97 -1.74 -0.66
N THR A 96 18.87 -2.38 -1.84
CA THR A 96 19.28 -3.78 -2.03
C THR A 96 20.81 -3.94 -2.08
N PRO A 97 21.46 -4.65 -1.16
CA PRO A 97 22.91 -4.85 -1.21
C PRO A 97 23.33 -5.71 -2.41
N VAL A 98 24.40 -5.33 -3.11
CA VAL A 98 24.95 -6.12 -4.24
C VAL A 98 25.44 -7.50 -3.79
N ALA A 99 25.91 -7.60 -2.54
CA ALA A 99 26.35 -8.85 -1.94
C ALA A 99 25.20 -9.83 -1.62
N MET A 100 23.94 -9.44 -1.80
CA MET A 100 22.81 -10.35 -1.60
C MET A 100 22.93 -11.56 -2.53
N ARG A 101 22.73 -12.76 -1.97
CA ARG A 101 22.71 -14.00 -2.74
C ARG A 101 21.66 -13.89 -3.86
N ASN A 102 22.04 -14.23 -5.09
CA ASN A 102 21.16 -14.18 -6.27
C ASN A 102 20.50 -12.80 -6.49
N VAL A 103 21.22 -11.71 -6.22
CA VAL A 103 20.69 -10.34 -6.30
C VAL A 103 20.04 -10.01 -7.66
N SER A 104 20.58 -10.50 -8.78
CA SER A 104 19.98 -10.27 -10.11
C SER A 104 18.54 -10.79 -10.19
N ARG A 105 18.30 -11.99 -9.64
CA ARG A 105 16.95 -12.59 -9.58
C ARG A 105 16.05 -11.82 -8.61
N PHE A 106 16.59 -11.37 -7.47
CA PHE A 106 15.84 -10.55 -6.52
C PHE A 106 15.37 -9.24 -7.15
N LEU A 107 16.27 -8.50 -7.79
CA LEU A 107 15.98 -7.23 -8.46
C LEU A 107 14.98 -7.41 -9.61
N ALA A 108 15.14 -8.48 -10.40
CA ALA A 108 14.19 -8.82 -11.46
C ALA A 108 12.77 -9.04 -10.92
N LEU A 109 12.62 -9.83 -9.86
CA LEU A 109 11.31 -10.06 -9.24
C LEU A 109 10.72 -8.78 -8.64
N MET A 110 11.54 -7.93 -8.03
CA MET A 110 11.10 -6.62 -7.52
C MET A 110 10.55 -5.72 -8.63
N LEU A 111 11.22 -5.66 -9.79
CA LEU A 111 10.75 -4.90 -10.95
C LEU A 111 9.48 -5.52 -11.55
N ALA A 112 9.39 -6.85 -11.66
CA ALA A 112 8.19 -7.54 -12.13
C ALA A 112 6.99 -7.29 -11.20
N MET A 113 7.22 -7.25 -9.88
CA MET A 113 6.20 -6.89 -8.90
C MET A 113 5.73 -5.44 -9.10
N SER A 114 6.66 -4.49 -9.29
CA SER A 114 6.35 -3.09 -9.59
C SER A 114 5.55 -2.94 -10.89
N ALA A 115 5.86 -3.72 -11.93
CA ALA A 115 5.12 -3.74 -13.18
C ALA A 115 3.66 -4.19 -12.98
N GLY A 116 3.44 -5.30 -12.27
CA GLY A 116 2.09 -5.77 -11.94
C GLY A 116 1.29 -4.73 -11.14
N MET A 117 1.92 -4.13 -10.12
CA MET A 117 1.30 -3.07 -9.31
C MET A 117 0.89 -1.85 -10.14
N ALA A 118 1.76 -1.41 -11.07
CA ALA A 118 1.43 -0.32 -11.97
C ALA A 118 0.26 -0.68 -12.90
N GLY A 119 0.25 -1.90 -13.44
CA GLY A 119 -0.84 -2.38 -14.29
C GLY A 119 -2.19 -2.39 -13.57
N VAL A 120 -2.24 -2.81 -12.30
CA VAL A 120 -3.47 -2.77 -11.48
C VAL A 120 -4.05 -1.35 -11.40
N LEU A 121 -3.20 -0.32 -11.26
CA LEU A 121 -3.64 1.07 -11.12
C LEU A 121 -4.13 1.69 -12.43
N MET A 122 -3.68 1.16 -13.56
CA MET A 122 -4.03 1.67 -14.89
C MET A 122 -5.15 0.87 -15.55
N ALA A 123 -5.41 -0.36 -15.12
CA ALA A 123 -6.43 -1.21 -15.72
C ALA A 123 -7.83 -0.63 -15.52
N THR A 124 -8.54 -0.43 -16.63
CA THR A 124 -9.95 0.02 -16.67
C THR A 124 -10.88 -1.02 -17.29
N ASP A 125 -10.35 -2.22 -17.54
CA ASP A 125 -11.08 -3.44 -17.87
C ASP A 125 -10.94 -4.43 -16.69
N LEU A 126 -12.05 -5.03 -16.26
CA LEU A 126 -12.11 -5.87 -15.05
C LEU A 126 -11.28 -7.16 -15.17
N VAL A 127 -11.21 -7.77 -16.35
CA VAL A 127 -10.36 -8.95 -16.59
C VAL A 127 -8.89 -8.53 -16.61
N LEU A 128 -8.57 -7.40 -17.26
CA LEU A 128 -7.20 -6.89 -17.26
C LEU A 128 -6.72 -6.52 -15.85
N PHE A 129 -7.60 -5.94 -15.02
CA PHE A 129 -7.33 -5.67 -13.62
C PHE A 129 -6.98 -6.96 -12.86
N TYR A 130 -7.78 -8.02 -13.05
CA TYR A 130 -7.50 -9.34 -12.46
C TYR A 130 -6.15 -9.90 -12.91
N VAL A 131 -5.82 -9.80 -14.21
CA VAL A 131 -4.55 -10.30 -14.74
C VAL A 131 -3.36 -9.58 -14.10
N PHE A 132 -3.39 -8.24 -14.01
CA PHE A 132 -2.33 -7.51 -13.33
C PHE A 132 -2.28 -7.75 -11.82
N TRP A 133 -3.44 -8.00 -11.20
CA TRP A 133 -3.54 -8.38 -9.79
C TRP A 133 -2.81 -9.69 -9.49
N GLU A 134 -2.95 -10.70 -10.36
CA GLU A 134 -2.16 -11.93 -10.27
C GLU A 134 -0.70 -11.71 -10.67
N ALA A 135 -0.44 -10.89 -11.69
CA ALA A 135 0.91 -10.59 -12.15
C ALA A 135 1.78 -9.93 -11.07
N MET A 136 1.20 -9.12 -10.17
CA MET A 136 1.94 -8.60 -9.00
C MET A 136 2.15 -9.64 -7.89
N LEU A 137 1.24 -10.62 -7.76
CA LEU A 137 1.26 -11.62 -6.68
C LEU A 137 2.36 -12.66 -6.88
N ILE A 138 2.52 -13.14 -8.10
CA ILE A 138 3.52 -14.16 -8.47
C ILE A 138 4.94 -13.76 -8.02
N PRO A 139 5.50 -12.60 -8.42
CA PRO A 139 6.83 -12.20 -7.99
C PRO A 139 6.91 -11.92 -6.49
N ALA A 140 5.86 -11.37 -5.86
CA ALA A 140 5.82 -11.14 -4.41
C ALA A 140 5.96 -12.46 -3.63
N TYR A 141 5.27 -13.52 -4.07
CA TYR A 141 5.41 -14.85 -3.49
C TYR A 141 6.83 -15.38 -3.62
N PHE A 142 7.42 -15.33 -4.82
CA PHE A 142 8.79 -15.82 -5.03
C PHE A 142 9.83 -15.00 -4.26
N LEU A 143 9.64 -13.69 -4.10
CA LEU A 143 10.49 -12.85 -3.26
C LEU A 143 10.49 -13.33 -1.81
N LEU A 144 9.30 -13.57 -1.22
CA LEU A 144 9.19 -14.02 0.15
C LEU A 144 9.67 -15.47 0.34
N TRP A 145 9.37 -16.35 -0.61
CA TRP A 145 9.76 -17.76 -0.57
C TRP A 145 11.28 -17.96 -0.70
N LEU A 146 11.91 -17.25 -1.65
CA LEU A 146 13.33 -17.45 -1.96
C LEU A 146 14.27 -16.59 -1.10
N PHE A 147 13.81 -15.41 -0.65
CA PHE A 147 14.66 -14.42 0.03
C PHE A 147 14.14 -14.01 1.42
N GLY A 148 13.08 -14.66 1.91
CA GLY A 148 12.58 -14.44 3.26
C GLY A 148 13.62 -14.76 4.33
N VAL A 149 13.55 -14.04 5.45
CA VAL A 149 14.48 -14.09 6.59
C VAL A 149 13.76 -14.46 7.89
N GLY A 150 14.51 -14.86 8.92
CA GLY A 150 13.98 -15.17 10.25
C GLY A 150 13.63 -16.66 10.45
N VAL A 151 12.80 -16.95 11.45
CA VAL A 151 12.64 -18.31 12.00
C VAL A 151 11.89 -19.25 11.04
N ARG A 152 10.84 -18.78 10.35
CA ARG A 152 9.99 -19.61 9.46
C ARG A 152 9.53 -18.89 8.19
N PRO A 153 10.43 -18.35 7.35
CA PRO A 153 10.06 -17.57 6.17
C PRO A 153 9.22 -18.36 5.15
N GLY A 154 9.50 -19.65 4.95
CA GLY A 154 8.70 -20.50 4.05
C GLY A 154 7.23 -20.64 4.50
N ARG A 155 6.98 -20.77 5.81
CA ARG A 155 5.61 -20.81 6.34
C ARG A 155 4.89 -19.47 6.15
N ALA A 156 5.59 -18.35 6.34
CA ALA A 156 5.04 -17.02 6.08
C ALA A 156 4.70 -16.82 4.60
N ALA A 157 5.58 -17.28 3.68
CA ALA A 157 5.33 -17.24 2.24
C ALA A 157 4.12 -18.07 1.81
N VAL A 158 3.99 -19.31 2.33
CA VAL A 158 2.83 -20.18 2.05
C VAL A 158 1.55 -19.57 2.62
N LYS A 159 1.58 -19.04 3.85
CA LYS A 159 0.41 -18.37 4.45
C LYS A 159 -0.01 -17.16 3.63
N PHE A 160 0.94 -16.32 3.23
CA PHE A 160 0.70 -15.16 2.37
C PHE A 160 0.01 -15.57 1.07
N VAL A 161 0.62 -16.48 0.29
CA VAL A 161 0.07 -16.84 -1.01
C VAL A 161 -1.29 -17.50 -0.90
N LEU A 162 -1.51 -18.39 0.09
CA LEU A 162 -2.81 -19.04 0.28
C LEU A 162 -3.91 -18.04 0.62
N PHE A 163 -3.66 -17.12 1.55
CA PHE A 163 -4.62 -16.06 1.88
C PHE A 163 -4.97 -15.24 0.64
N THR A 164 -3.96 -14.74 -0.06
CA THR A 164 -4.20 -13.84 -1.20
C THR A 164 -4.76 -14.56 -2.41
N LEU A 165 -4.37 -15.82 -2.66
CA LEU A 165 -4.86 -16.60 -3.80
C LEU A 165 -6.32 -16.98 -3.60
N VAL A 166 -6.74 -17.37 -2.39
CA VAL A 166 -8.16 -17.64 -2.10
C VAL A 166 -8.99 -16.39 -2.38
N GLY A 167 -8.56 -15.23 -1.87
CA GLY A 167 -9.24 -13.96 -2.17
C GLY A 167 -9.31 -13.67 -3.66
N SER A 168 -8.22 -13.90 -4.38
CA SER A 168 -8.17 -13.60 -5.82
C SER A 168 -9.01 -14.57 -6.63
N LEU A 169 -9.04 -15.87 -6.32
CA LEU A 169 -9.95 -16.81 -6.98
C LEU A 169 -11.42 -16.45 -6.76
N LEU A 170 -11.79 -15.94 -5.58
CA LEU A 170 -13.15 -15.40 -5.35
C LEU A 170 -13.41 -14.14 -6.19
N MET A 171 -12.42 -13.26 -6.33
CA MET A 171 -12.50 -12.13 -7.24
C MET A 171 -12.73 -12.59 -8.68
N LEU A 172 -12.06 -13.65 -9.14
CA LEU A 172 -12.28 -14.21 -10.47
C LEU A 172 -13.71 -14.70 -10.67
N VAL A 173 -14.28 -15.37 -9.65
CA VAL A 173 -15.71 -15.73 -9.64
C VAL A 173 -16.58 -14.48 -9.74
N GLY A 174 -16.20 -13.40 -9.05
CA GLY A 174 -16.85 -12.09 -9.16
C GLY A 174 -16.76 -11.50 -10.57
N VAL A 175 -15.58 -11.54 -11.22
CA VAL A 175 -15.39 -11.07 -12.60
C VAL A 175 -16.28 -11.84 -13.58
N ILE A 176 -16.30 -13.16 -13.47
CA ILE A 176 -17.16 -14.01 -14.33
C ILE A 176 -18.64 -13.75 -14.01
N GLY A 177 -18.98 -13.64 -12.72
CA GLY A 177 -20.34 -13.36 -12.27
C GLY A 177 -20.86 -12.01 -12.77
N GLU A 178 -20.02 -10.97 -12.78
CA GLU A 178 -20.34 -9.67 -13.35
C GLU A 178 -20.74 -9.81 -14.83
N TYR A 179 -19.98 -10.57 -15.61
CA TYR A 179 -20.28 -10.79 -17.03
C TYR A 179 -21.59 -11.56 -17.26
N VAL A 180 -21.85 -12.58 -16.44
CA VAL A 180 -22.98 -13.50 -16.62
C VAL A 180 -24.28 -12.94 -16.05
N PHE A 181 -24.26 -12.34 -14.86
CA PHE A 181 -25.46 -11.99 -14.11
C PHE A 181 -25.95 -10.56 -14.35
N THR A 182 -25.08 -9.64 -14.77
CA THR A 182 -25.51 -8.24 -15.05
C THR A 182 -26.13 -8.06 -16.43
N GLY A 183 -25.91 -9.02 -17.34
CA GLY A 183 -26.41 -8.97 -18.72
C GLY A 183 -25.73 -7.93 -19.62
N GLN A 184 -24.75 -7.16 -19.11
CA GLN A 184 -24.05 -6.12 -19.87
C GLN A 184 -23.02 -6.67 -20.86
N GLN A 185 -22.55 -7.91 -20.64
CA GLN A 185 -21.54 -8.60 -21.47
C GLN A 185 -20.32 -7.73 -21.80
N THR A 186 -19.82 -6.99 -20.80
CA THR A 186 -18.66 -6.12 -20.93
C THR A 186 -17.83 -6.14 -19.66
N PHE A 187 -16.54 -5.84 -19.77
CA PHE A 187 -15.63 -5.66 -18.64
C PHE A 187 -15.16 -4.21 -18.47
N ASP A 188 -15.70 -3.27 -19.26
CA ASP A 188 -15.39 -1.84 -19.17
C ASP A 188 -15.96 -1.26 -17.88
N LEU A 189 -15.09 -0.91 -16.93
CA LEU A 189 -15.49 -0.41 -15.61
C LEU A 189 -16.38 0.83 -15.69
N ALA A 190 -16.14 1.71 -16.67
CA ALA A 190 -16.93 2.93 -16.84
C ALA A 190 -18.37 2.60 -17.28
N LYS A 191 -18.56 1.53 -18.07
CA LYS A 191 -19.90 1.08 -18.48
C LYS A 191 -20.60 0.33 -17.36
N LEU A 192 -19.89 -0.57 -16.68
CA LEU A 192 -20.45 -1.37 -15.58
C LEU A 192 -20.98 -0.48 -14.45
N ALA A 193 -20.31 0.65 -14.16
CA ALA A 193 -20.77 1.61 -13.16
C ALA A 193 -22.06 2.39 -13.52
N THR A 194 -22.56 2.32 -14.78
CA THR A 194 -23.73 3.11 -15.20
C THR A 194 -25.06 2.43 -14.99
N ILE A 195 -25.11 1.10 -15.04
CA ILE A 195 -26.35 0.32 -14.93
C ILE A 195 -26.14 -0.74 -13.85
N PRO A 196 -26.45 -0.42 -12.58
CA PRO A 196 -26.26 -1.35 -11.49
C PRO A 196 -27.21 -2.55 -11.63
N ALA A 197 -26.73 -3.72 -11.25
CA ALA A 197 -27.54 -4.95 -11.21
C ALA A 197 -28.64 -4.87 -10.13
N SER A 198 -29.49 -5.91 -10.04
CA SER A 198 -30.43 -6.01 -8.92
C SER A 198 -29.68 -6.11 -7.58
N SER A 199 -30.30 -5.66 -6.48
CA SER A 199 -29.66 -5.61 -5.15
C SER A 199 -29.10 -6.96 -4.69
N GLY A 200 -29.80 -8.06 -4.97
CA GLY A 200 -29.32 -9.41 -4.65
C GLY A 200 -28.04 -9.81 -5.40
N ILE A 201 -27.92 -9.43 -6.68
CA ILE A 201 -26.71 -9.65 -7.47
C ILE A 201 -25.57 -8.75 -6.95
N GLN A 202 -25.85 -7.47 -6.71
CA GLN A 202 -24.88 -6.55 -6.12
C GLN A 202 -24.37 -7.05 -4.78
N PHE A 203 -25.23 -7.56 -3.89
CA PHE A 203 -24.83 -8.13 -2.60
C PHE A 203 -23.82 -9.27 -2.75
N GLY A 204 -24.09 -10.22 -3.65
CA GLY A 204 -23.22 -11.37 -3.88
C GLY A 204 -21.89 -10.99 -4.55
N LEU A 205 -21.94 -10.16 -5.59
CA LEU A 205 -20.75 -9.71 -6.31
C LEU A 205 -19.88 -8.80 -5.42
N PHE A 206 -20.50 -7.86 -4.69
CA PHE A 206 -19.78 -7.06 -3.69
C PHE A 206 -19.06 -7.95 -2.69
N PHE A 207 -19.69 -8.99 -2.15
CA PHE A 207 -19.03 -9.91 -1.21
C PHE A 207 -17.78 -10.56 -1.82
N LEU A 208 -17.86 -11.04 -3.06
CA LEU A 208 -16.72 -11.68 -3.75
C LEU A 208 -15.54 -10.72 -3.94
N PHE A 209 -15.81 -9.50 -4.43
CA PHE A 209 -14.78 -8.47 -4.61
C PHE A 209 -14.26 -7.94 -3.27
N ALA A 210 -15.16 -7.60 -2.35
CA ALA A 210 -14.84 -7.04 -1.05
C ALA A 210 -13.99 -7.98 -0.22
N LEU A 211 -14.22 -9.30 -0.27
CA LEU A 211 -13.39 -10.25 0.47
C LEU A 211 -11.96 -10.31 -0.10
N ALA A 212 -11.80 -10.30 -1.43
CA ALA A 212 -10.49 -10.25 -2.07
C ALA A 212 -9.72 -8.97 -1.68
N PHE A 213 -10.40 -7.84 -1.73
CA PHE A 213 -9.84 -6.54 -1.35
C PHE A 213 -9.59 -6.45 0.14
N ALA A 214 -10.45 -7.01 0.99
CA ALA A 214 -10.28 -7.04 2.44
C ALA A 214 -9.06 -7.85 2.87
N ILE A 215 -8.83 -9.01 2.25
CA ILE A 215 -7.63 -9.82 2.49
C ILE A 215 -6.37 -9.03 2.10
N LYS A 216 -6.36 -8.36 0.94
CA LYS A 216 -5.20 -7.57 0.49
C LYS A 216 -4.98 -6.31 1.33
N THR A 217 -6.06 -5.66 1.78
CA THR A 217 -6.11 -4.42 2.59
C THR A 217 -6.03 -4.69 4.10
N PRO A 218 -5.39 -5.81 4.49
CA PRO A 218 -5.59 -6.52 5.78
C PRO A 218 -6.73 -6.00 6.70
N ILE A 219 -8.00 -6.09 6.28
CA ILE A 219 -9.13 -5.71 7.15
C ILE A 219 -9.34 -6.81 8.20
N PHE A 220 -9.71 -6.46 9.43
CA PHE A 220 -10.10 -7.44 10.44
C PHE A 220 -11.31 -8.28 9.95
N PRO A 221 -11.31 -9.63 10.10
CA PRO A 221 -10.28 -10.50 10.69
C PRO A 221 -9.29 -11.11 9.67
N PHE A 222 -9.29 -10.65 8.43
CA PHE A 222 -8.53 -11.19 7.29
C PHE A 222 -7.08 -10.68 7.19
N HIS A 223 -6.48 -10.23 8.30
CA HIS A 223 -5.16 -9.58 8.35
C HIS A 223 -4.02 -10.50 8.78
N THR A 224 -4.29 -11.70 9.27
CA THR A 224 -3.29 -12.51 10.00
C THR A 224 -2.06 -12.92 9.17
N TRP A 225 -2.15 -12.91 7.84
CA TRP A 225 -1.02 -13.19 6.96
C TRP A 225 0.03 -12.08 7.00
N LEU A 226 -0.37 -10.82 7.21
CA LEU A 226 0.48 -9.66 7.02
C LEU A 226 1.62 -9.58 8.04
N PRO A 227 1.39 -9.69 9.36
CA PRO A 227 2.48 -9.60 10.33
C PRO A 227 3.56 -10.66 10.09
N ASP A 228 3.15 -11.90 9.79
CA ASP A 228 4.08 -13.00 9.49
C ASP A 228 4.87 -12.70 8.21
N ALA A 229 4.20 -12.24 7.15
CA ALA A 229 4.84 -11.91 5.88
C ALA A 229 5.82 -10.74 6.01
N TYR A 230 5.47 -9.69 6.76
CA TYR A 230 6.33 -8.52 6.97
C TYR A 230 7.53 -8.84 7.85
N ALA A 231 7.34 -9.64 8.90
CA ALA A 231 8.44 -10.08 9.74
C ALA A 231 9.45 -10.96 8.99
N ALA A 232 8.97 -11.74 8.02
CA ALA A 232 9.79 -12.59 7.16
C ALA A 232 10.38 -11.86 5.94
N ALA A 233 9.80 -10.75 5.48
CA ALA A 233 10.29 -10.08 4.28
C ALA A 233 11.69 -9.45 4.50
N PRO A 234 12.61 -9.60 3.53
CA PRO A 234 13.86 -8.84 3.54
C PRO A 234 13.55 -7.35 3.37
N THR A 235 14.36 -6.49 3.98
CA THR A 235 14.08 -5.04 4.07
C THR A 235 13.82 -4.38 2.72
N PRO A 236 14.60 -4.64 1.64
CA PRO A 236 14.33 -4.01 0.35
C PRO A 236 12.97 -4.40 -0.24
N MET A 237 12.55 -5.66 -0.09
CA MET A 237 11.22 -6.10 -0.50
C MET A 237 10.13 -5.41 0.32
N LEU A 238 10.37 -5.27 1.63
CA LEU A 238 9.40 -4.72 2.57
C LEU A 238 9.05 -3.26 2.27
N ILE A 239 9.95 -2.48 1.68
CA ILE A 239 9.73 -1.09 1.25
C ILE A 239 8.55 -1.01 0.27
N THR A 240 8.54 -1.83 -0.79
CA THR A 240 7.43 -1.87 -1.76
C THR A 240 6.26 -2.71 -1.25
N PHE A 241 6.53 -3.78 -0.52
CA PHE A 241 5.49 -4.71 -0.06
C PHE A 241 4.58 -4.06 1.01
N ALA A 242 5.17 -3.38 2.00
CA ALA A 242 4.42 -2.64 3.00
C ALA A 242 4.05 -1.23 2.57
N GLY A 243 4.95 -0.56 1.84
CA GLY A 243 4.72 0.79 1.35
C GLY A 243 3.62 0.86 0.30
N PHE A 244 3.49 -0.15 -0.58
CA PHE A 244 2.54 -0.07 -1.69
C PHE A 244 1.56 -1.24 -1.81
N MET A 245 2.00 -2.50 -1.78
CA MET A 245 1.16 -3.64 -2.20
C MET A 245 -0.22 -3.71 -1.54
N GLY A 246 -0.32 -3.45 -0.24
CA GLY A 246 -1.62 -3.46 0.46
C GLY A 246 -2.61 -2.40 -0.04
N LYS A 247 -2.11 -1.31 -0.65
CA LYS A 247 -2.93 -0.21 -1.17
C LYS A 247 -3.66 -0.60 -2.45
N THR A 248 -3.23 -1.63 -3.16
CA THR A 248 -3.99 -2.12 -4.33
C THR A 248 -5.35 -2.69 -3.92
N GLY A 249 -5.49 -3.22 -2.70
CA GLY A 249 -6.78 -3.65 -2.18
C GLY A 249 -7.72 -2.49 -1.88
N ALA A 250 -7.23 -1.46 -1.19
CA ALA A 250 -7.98 -0.22 -0.96
C ALA A 250 -8.36 0.46 -2.29
N PHE A 251 -7.45 0.48 -3.26
CA PHE A 251 -7.73 0.93 -4.61
C PHE A 251 -8.84 0.11 -5.28
N GLY A 252 -8.85 -1.22 -5.11
CA GLY A 252 -9.93 -2.09 -5.59
C GLY A 252 -11.30 -1.72 -5.01
N PHE A 253 -11.38 -1.36 -3.73
CA PHE A 253 -12.63 -0.86 -3.16
C PHE A 253 -13.12 0.42 -3.84
N LEU A 254 -12.23 1.40 -4.02
CA LEU A 254 -12.55 2.69 -4.64
C LEU A 254 -12.86 2.56 -6.14
N ARG A 255 -12.13 1.71 -6.87
CA ARG A 255 -12.21 1.58 -8.32
C ARG A 255 -13.33 0.66 -8.77
N ILE A 256 -13.60 -0.39 -8.01
CA ILE A 256 -14.46 -1.51 -8.42
C ILE A 256 -15.63 -1.66 -7.45
N ALA A 257 -15.38 -1.93 -6.17
CA ALA A 257 -16.45 -2.36 -5.27
C ALA A 257 -17.54 -1.29 -5.06
N ILE A 258 -17.14 -0.03 -4.77
CA ILE A 258 -18.10 1.05 -4.53
C ILE A 258 -18.83 1.46 -5.83
N PRO A 259 -18.13 1.74 -6.96
CA PRO A 259 -18.82 2.21 -8.15
C PRO A 259 -19.74 1.17 -8.81
N LEU A 260 -19.37 -0.11 -8.80
CA LEU A 260 -20.16 -1.16 -9.47
C LEU A 260 -21.31 -1.67 -8.60
N PHE A 261 -21.15 -1.63 -7.27
CA PHE A 261 -22.13 -2.18 -6.32
C PHE A 261 -22.51 -1.14 -5.25
N PRO A 262 -23.18 -0.04 -5.64
CA PRO A 262 -23.52 1.05 -4.72
C PRO A 262 -24.56 0.68 -3.66
N GLU A 263 -25.43 -0.31 -3.93
CA GLU A 263 -26.47 -0.79 -3.01
C GLU A 263 -26.29 -2.30 -2.70
N PRO A 264 -25.19 -2.68 -2.03
CA PRO A 264 -24.88 -4.08 -1.76
C PRO A 264 -25.66 -4.58 -0.53
N VAL A 265 -26.99 -4.53 -0.61
CA VAL A 265 -27.91 -4.87 0.50
C VAL A 265 -28.64 -6.17 0.20
N GLY A 266 -28.59 -7.09 1.17
CA GLY A 266 -29.26 -8.38 1.11
C GLY A 266 -29.81 -8.74 2.49
N TRP A 267 -29.29 -9.81 3.11
CA TRP A 267 -29.64 -10.17 4.49
C TRP A 267 -29.05 -9.21 5.54
N TRP A 268 -28.02 -8.46 5.14
CA TRP A 268 -27.45 -7.33 5.89
C TRP A 268 -26.95 -6.27 4.88
N ASP A 269 -26.48 -5.14 5.41
CA ASP A 269 -25.98 -4.03 4.62
C ASP A 269 -24.45 -3.92 4.73
N TRP A 270 -23.74 -4.25 3.64
CA TRP A 270 -22.28 -4.19 3.60
C TRP A 270 -21.73 -2.77 3.83
N ARG A 271 -22.52 -1.72 3.57
CA ARG A 271 -22.13 -0.32 3.81
C ARG A 271 -21.94 -0.01 5.30
N TRP A 272 -22.47 -0.85 6.19
CA TRP A 272 -22.24 -0.75 7.63
C TRP A 272 -21.24 -1.79 8.14
N VAL A 273 -21.24 -2.99 7.56
CA VAL A 273 -20.35 -4.08 8.00
C VAL A 273 -18.89 -3.74 7.72
N VAL A 274 -18.56 -3.28 6.51
CA VAL A 274 -17.16 -3.00 6.14
C VAL A 274 -16.52 -1.91 7.02
N PRO A 275 -17.14 -0.72 7.23
CA PRO A 275 -16.54 0.28 8.11
C PRO A 275 -16.51 -0.17 9.59
N ALA A 276 -17.45 -1.00 10.05
CA ALA A 276 -17.37 -1.60 11.39
C ALA A 276 -16.16 -2.53 11.54
N LEU A 277 -15.89 -3.38 10.53
CA LEU A 277 -14.68 -4.22 10.48
C LEU A 277 -13.40 -3.39 10.37
N ALA A 278 -13.45 -2.26 9.65
CA ALA A 278 -12.34 -1.32 9.56
C ALA A 278 -11.99 -0.73 10.93
N VAL A 279 -12.99 -0.26 11.69
CA VAL A 279 -12.82 0.25 13.06
C VAL A 279 -12.32 -0.84 14.01
N ALA A 280 -12.84 -2.07 13.89
CA ALA A 280 -12.30 -3.21 14.64
C ALA A 280 -10.81 -3.42 14.33
N GLY A 281 -10.40 -3.29 13.06
CA GLY A 281 -9.01 -3.34 12.61
C GLY A 281 -8.15 -2.20 13.18
N ILE A 282 -8.67 -0.97 13.24
CA ILE A 282 -8.01 0.19 13.86
C ILE A 282 -7.63 -0.14 15.30
N VAL A 283 -8.62 -0.54 16.12
CA VAL A 283 -8.42 -0.81 17.55
C VAL A 283 -7.57 -2.05 17.77
N TRP A 284 -7.89 -3.16 17.08
CA TRP A 284 -7.18 -4.42 17.22
C TRP A 284 -5.70 -4.28 16.82
N GLY A 285 -5.42 -3.67 15.67
CA GLY A 285 -4.06 -3.43 15.20
C GLY A 285 -3.24 -2.61 16.20
N ALA A 286 -3.83 -1.53 16.74
CA ALA A 286 -3.17 -0.69 17.72
C ALA A 286 -2.88 -1.42 19.04
N LEU A 287 -3.85 -2.17 19.57
CA LEU A 287 -3.65 -2.99 20.78
C LEU A 287 -2.57 -4.05 20.58
N MET A 288 -2.56 -4.71 19.42
CA MET A 288 -1.54 -5.70 19.10
C MET A 288 -0.16 -5.07 18.96
N ALA A 289 -0.05 -3.86 18.39
CA ALA A 289 1.21 -3.13 18.29
C ALA A 289 1.79 -2.78 19.69
N VAL A 290 0.94 -2.39 20.65
CA VAL A 290 1.35 -2.06 22.03
C VAL A 290 2.08 -3.24 22.68
N VAL A 291 1.58 -4.46 22.50
CA VAL A 291 2.10 -5.65 23.19
C VAL A 291 3.30 -6.30 22.49
N GLN A 292 3.62 -5.92 21.25
CA GLN A 292 4.74 -6.52 20.52
C GLN A 292 6.09 -6.21 21.19
N ARG A 293 6.97 -7.20 21.24
CA ARG A 293 8.40 -7.00 21.58
C ARG A 293 9.28 -6.91 20.34
N ASP A 294 8.91 -7.60 19.27
CA ASP A 294 9.62 -7.54 17.99
C ASP A 294 9.28 -6.24 17.26
N MET A 295 10.31 -5.45 16.96
CA MET A 295 10.15 -4.14 16.30
C MET A 295 9.48 -4.24 14.91
N LYS A 296 9.76 -5.29 14.11
CA LYS A 296 9.10 -5.46 12.81
C LYS A 296 7.63 -5.81 12.99
N MET A 297 7.31 -6.66 13.96
CA MET A 297 5.91 -7.00 14.26
C MET A 297 5.12 -5.80 14.76
N LEU A 298 5.73 -4.94 15.59
CA LEU A 298 5.11 -3.69 16.05
C LEU A 298 4.69 -2.82 14.86
N VAL A 299 5.61 -2.56 13.93
CA VAL A 299 5.34 -1.75 12.72
C VAL A 299 4.34 -2.45 11.78
N ALA A 300 4.33 -3.78 11.75
CA ALA A 300 3.34 -4.53 10.97
C ALA A 300 1.92 -4.39 11.54
N TYR A 301 1.76 -4.47 12.87
CA TYR A 301 0.45 -4.27 13.50
C TYR A 301 -0.01 -2.81 13.50
N SER A 302 0.92 -1.85 13.60
CA SER A 302 0.55 -0.44 13.36
C SER A 302 0.00 -0.26 11.94
N SER A 303 0.60 -0.94 10.95
CA SER A 303 0.08 -0.92 9.58
C SER A 303 -1.35 -1.44 9.48
N VAL A 304 -1.70 -2.53 10.19
CA VAL A 304 -3.09 -3.03 10.25
C VAL A 304 -4.03 -1.95 10.77
N SER A 305 -3.62 -1.20 11.79
CA SER A 305 -4.41 -0.09 12.34
C SER A 305 -4.64 1.02 11.30
N HIS A 306 -3.58 1.51 10.64
CA HIS A 306 -3.69 2.58 9.63
C HIS A 306 -4.45 2.16 8.37
N MET A 307 -4.37 0.88 7.95
CA MET A 307 -5.20 0.37 6.87
C MET A 307 -6.69 0.38 7.23
N GLY A 308 -7.03 0.20 8.51
CA GLY A 308 -8.39 0.39 9.02
C GLY A 308 -8.92 1.82 8.84
N PHE A 309 -8.09 2.84 9.08
CA PHE A 309 -8.45 4.23 8.79
C PHE A 309 -8.74 4.43 7.30
N ILE A 310 -7.87 3.93 6.41
CA ILE A 310 -8.08 4.01 4.96
C ILE A 310 -9.45 3.45 4.57
N VAL A 311 -9.79 2.25 5.05
CA VAL A 311 -11.07 1.62 4.71
C VAL A 311 -12.26 2.37 5.32
N LEU A 312 -12.14 2.86 6.56
CA LEU A 312 -13.20 3.68 7.18
C LEU A 312 -13.47 4.95 6.35
N GLY A 313 -12.42 5.60 5.84
CA GLY A 313 -12.55 6.79 5.00
C GLY A 313 -13.18 6.48 3.64
N ILE A 314 -12.79 5.36 3.01
CA ILE A 314 -13.39 4.89 1.76
C ILE A 314 -14.91 4.67 1.94
N PHE A 315 -15.30 4.01 3.03
CA PHE A 315 -16.69 3.67 3.37
C PHE A 315 -17.41 4.75 4.19
N SER A 316 -16.88 5.97 4.22
CA SER A 316 -17.63 7.14 4.71
C SER A 316 -18.67 7.63 3.70
N PHE A 317 -18.51 7.24 2.43
CA PHE A 317 -19.38 7.63 1.30
C PHE A 317 -19.55 9.14 1.14
N ASN A 318 -18.49 9.90 1.45
CA ASN A 318 -18.41 11.31 1.17
C ASN A 318 -17.01 11.69 0.71
N VAL A 319 -16.92 12.85 0.04
CA VAL A 319 -15.69 13.38 -0.56
C VAL A 319 -14.59 13.54 0.50
N GLN A 320 -14.95 14.06 1.68
CA GLN A 320 -14.00 14.34 2.75
C GLN A 320 -13.29 13.06 3.22
N GLY A 321 -14.04 12.01 3.56
CA GLY A 321 -13.46 10.77 4.06
C GLY A 321 -12.70 9.99 2.98
N GLN A 322 -13.15 10.02 1.73
CA GLN A 322 -12.44 9.34 0.62
C GLN A 322 -11.14 10.06 0.24
N GLN A 323 -11.12 11.40 0.20
CA GLN A 323 -9.88 12.16 0.04
C GLN A 323 -8.91 11.87 1.20
N GLY A 324 -9.43 11.82 2.43
CA GLY A 324 -8.67 11.41 3.61
C GLY A 324 -8.06 10.02 3.46
N ALA A 325 -8.83 9.05 2.99
CA ALA A 325 -8.36 7.68 2.78
C ALA A 325 -7.24 7.59 1.74
N ILE A 326 -7.35 8.28 0.61
CA ILE A 326 -6.33 8.21 -0.44
C ILE A 326 -5.06 8.97 -0.03
N LEU A 327 -5.22 10.13 0.61
CA LEU A 327 -4.10 10.82 1.24
C LEU A 327 -3.42 9.90 2.26
N GLN A 328 -4.19 9.17 3.06
CA GLN A 328 -3.65 8.20 4.01
C GLN A 328 -2.98 6.99 3.34
N MET A 329 -3.47 6.51 2.19
CA MET A 329 -2.79 5.48 1.39
C MET A 329 -1.38 5.92 1.01
N VAL A 330 -1.23 7.18 0.59
CA VAL A 330 0.07 7.76 0.22
C VAL A 330 0.94 7.99 1.45
N ASN A 331 0.40 8.60 2.51
CA ASN A 331 1.13 8.90 3.73
C ASN A 331 1.68 7.65 4.42
N HIS A 332 0.81 6.66 4.60
CA HIS A 332 1.18 5.37 5.15
C HIS A 332 2.22 4.67 4.26
N GLY A 333 2.13 4.85 2.94
CA GLY A 333 3.12 4.33 1.99
C GLY A 333 4.50 5.01 2.06
N ILE A 334 4.60 6.21 2.65
CA ILE A 334 5.88 6.91 2.89
C ILE A 334 6.44 6.55 4.27
N ILE A 335 5.59 6.55 5.30
CA ILE A 335 6.00 6.36 6.71
C ILE A 335 6.45 4.94 7.00
N ILE A 336 5.68 3.94 6.56
CA ILE A 336 5.97 2.55 6.91
C ILE A 336 7.30 2.06 6.33
N PRO A 337 7.66 2.34 5.06
CA PRO A 337 8.98 2.02 4.56
C PRO A 337 10.11 2.71 5.32
N ALA A 338 9.93 3.97 5.73
CA ALA A 338 10.90 4.68 6.56
C ALA A 338 11.08 3.99 7.92
N LEU A 339 9.99 3.62 8.61
CA LEU A 339 10.04 2.87 9.86
C LEU A 339 10.74 1.50 9.68
N PHE A 340 10.43 0.76 8.61
CA PHE A 340 11.08 -0.52 8.37
C PHE A 340 12.57 -0.42 8.04
N LEU A 341 13.00 0.66 7.35
CA LEU A 341 14.41 0.96 7.14
C LEU A 341 15.12 1.24 8.48
N LEU A 342 14.54 2.10 9.32
CA LEU A 342 15.09 2.42 10.65
C LEU A 342 15.17 1.16 11.53
N VAL A 343 14.10 0.36 11.59
CA VAL A 343 14.07 -0.91 12.33
C VAL A 343 15.15 -1.87 11.83
N ALA A 344 15.32 -1.99 10.50
CA ALA A 344 16.31 -2.87 9.93
C ALA A 344 17.74 -2.43 10.29
N TRP A 345 18.05 -1.14 10.21
CA TRP A 345 19.38 -0.62 10.51
C TRP A 345 19.71 -0.64 12.00
N ILE A 346 18.72 -0.43 12.87
CA ILE A 346 18.88 -0.64 14.31
C ILE A 346 19.18 -2.13 14.56
N ALA A 347 18.38 -3.05 14.00
CA ALA A 347 18.58 -4.48 14.21
C ALA A 347 19.91 -5.00 13.65
N GLU A 348 20.39 -4.43 12.54
CA GLU A 348 21.72 -4.74 11.97
C GLU A 348 22.85 -4.37 12.93
N ARG A 349 22.75 -3.23 13.62
CA ARG A 349 23.77 -2.74 14.55
C ARG A 349 23.70 -3.38 15.93
N THR A 350 22.49 -3.63 16.44
CA THR A 350 22.29 -4.22 17.77
C THR A 350 22.28 -5.75 17.75
N GLY A 351 22.13 -6.36 16.57
CA GLY A 351 22.02 -7.81 16.39
C GLY A 351 20.69 -8.40 16.84
N THR A 352 19.69 -7.58 17.20
CA THR A 352 18.39 -8.05 17.69
C THR A 352 17.23 -7.17 17.23
N ARG A 353 16.05 -7.77 17.08
CA ARG A 353 14.78 -7.07 16.86
C ARG A 353 13.95 -6.91 18.12
N ASP A 354 14.38 -7.50 19.23
CA ASP A 354 13.68 -7.41 20.50
C ASP A 354 13.94 -6.05 21.14
N ARG A 355 12.91 -5.20 21.16
CA ARG A 355 13.01 -3.85 21.74
C ARG A 355 13.25 -3.86 23.25
N SER A 356 12.98 -4.97 23.95
CA SER A 356 13.29 -5.07 25.38
C SER A 356 14.78 -5.26 25.68
N ALA A 357 15.58 -5.61 24.66
CA ALA A 357 17.03 -5.75 24.74
C ALA A 357 17.80 -4.52 24.20
N ILE A 358 17.09 -3.44 23.84
CA ILE A 358 17.66 -2.23 23.25
C ILE A 358 17.25 -1.03 24.11
N ALA A 359 18.22 -0.25 24.56
CA ALA A 359 18.02 0.97 25.34
C ALA A 359 19.14 1.97 25.07
N GLY A 360 18.85 3.27 25.22
CA GLY A 360 19.85 4.33 25.25
C GLY A 360 20.74 4.44 24.01
N LEU A 361 20.19 4.28 22.79
CA LEU A 361 20.97 4.40 21.55
C LEU A 361 21.33 5.84 21.17
N ALA A 362 20.55 6.86 21.58
CA ALA A 362 20.71 8.24 21.09
C ALA A 362 22.11 8.85 21.29
N PRO A 363 22.82 8.63 22.42
CA PRO A 363 24.17 9.17 22.60
C PRO A 363 25.20 8.59 21.61
N ARG A 364 24.96 7.38 21.09
CA ARG A 364 25.86 6.69 20.13
C ARG A 364 25.41 6.88 18.69
N MET A 365 24.11 7.07 18.46
CA MET A 365 23.51 7.22 17.15
C MET A 365 22.63 8.48 17.06
N PRO A 366 23.18 9.69 17.28
CA PRO A 366 22.40 10.93 17.33
C PRO A 366 21.66 11.26 16.03
N ILE A 367 22.24 10.95 14.87
CA ILE A 367 21.60 11.20 13.57
C ILE A 367 20.43 10.22 13.37
N MET A 368 20.62 8.93 13.69
CA MET A 368 19.52 7.97 13.73
C MET A 368 18.39 8.43 14.65
N ALA A 369 18.71 8.92 15.86
CA ALA A 369 17.72 9.42 16.80
C ALA A 369 16.96 10.63 16.24
N GLY A 370 17.65 11.58 15.61
CA GLY A 370 17.04 12.74 14.97
C GLY A 370 16.08 12.35 13.84
N VAL A 371 16.51 11.49 12.91
CA VAL A 371 15.66 11.04 11.80
C VAL A 371 14.50 10.18 12.30
N PHE A 372 14.73 9.28 13.25
CA PHE A 372 13.67 8.47 13.83
C PHE A 372 12.67 9.35 14.60
N THR A 373 13.08 10.45 15.22
CA THR A 373 12.14 11.41 15.81
C THR A 373 11.15 11.92 14.77
N ILE A 374 11.62 12.36 13.60
CA ILE A 374 10.75 12.87 12.53
C ILE A 374 9.78 11.78 12.06
N VAL A 375 10.30 10.58 11.79
CA VAL A 375 9.47 9.46 11.31
C VAL A 375 8.46 9.00 12.37
N ALA A 376 8.84 8.99 13.65
CA ALA A 376 7.95 8.65 14.76
C ALA A 376 6.85 9.70 14.93
N LEU A 377 7.18 10.99 14.84
CA LEU A 377 6.20 12.08 14.89
C LEU A 377 5.23 12.02 13.71
N ALA A 378 5.70 11.68 12.51
CA ALA A 378 4.83 11.45 11.36
C ALA A 378 3.90 10.26 11.61
N ALA A 379 4.44 9.14 12.11
CA ALA A 379 3.69 7.91 12.35
C ALA A 379 2.59 8.03 13.43
N LEU A 380 2.76 8.91 14.43
CA LEU A 380 1.74 9.17 15.45
C LEU A 380 0.73 10.26 15.07
N GLY A 381 0.83 10.82 13.86
CA GLY A 381 -0.12 11.82 13.35
C GLY A 381 0.12 13.23 13.87
N LEU A 382 1.37 13.69 14.00
CA LEU A 382 1.65 15.07 14.40
C LEU A 382 1.19 16.07 13.30
N PRO A 383 0.39 17.11 13.63
CA PRO A 383 0.08 18.18 12.68
C PRO A 383 1.33 18.84 12.09
N GLY A 384 1.30 19.12 10.79
CA GLY A 384 2.45 19.60 10.01
C GLY A 384 3.28 18.49 9.38
N LEU A 385 3.05 17.23 9.74
CA LEU A 385 3.54 16.04 9.03
C LEU A 385 2.39 15.33 8.32
N ASN A 386 2.72 14.55 7.30
CA ASN A 386 1.77 14.07 6.31
C ASN A 386 0.61 13.24 6.87
N SER A 387 0.86 12.32 7.81
CA SER A 387 -0.17 11.37 8.29
C SER A 387 -1.40 12.02 8.95
N PHE A 388 -1.22 13.15 9.65
CA PHE A 388 -2.30 13.79 10.40
C PHE A 388 -3.50 14.13 9.53
N VAL A 389 -3.26 14.76 8.37
CA VAL A 389 -4.33 15.28 7.50
C VAL A 389 -5.20 14.14 6.96
N GLY A 390 -4.59 13.03 6.55
CA GLY A 390 -5.32 11.87 6.02
C GLY A 390 -6.22 11.21 7.06
N GLU A 391 -5.69 10.99 8.27
CA GLU A 391 -6.45 10.41 9.40
C GLU A 391 -7.56 11.34 9.89
N PHE A 392 -7.27 12.64 9.97
CA PHE A 392 -8.24 13.64 10.39
C PHE A 392 -9.41 13.75 9.40
N MET A 393 -9.12 13.87 8.09
CA MET A 393 -10.15 13.91 7.04
C MET A 393 -10.98 12.63 7.01
N THR A 394 -10.34 11.47 7.21
CA THR A 394 -11.01 10.16 7.33
C THR A 394 -12.03 10.15 8.48
N LEU A 395 -11.62 10.60 9.67
CA LEU A 395 -12.48 10.64 10.84
C LEU A 395 -13.60 11.69 10.70
N LEU A 396 -13.33 12.84 10.07
CA LEU A 396 -14.35 13.83 9.76
C LEU A 396 -15.40 13.27 8.80
N GLY A 397 -14.98 12.62 7.71
CA GLY A 397 -15.91 11.97 6.79
C GLY A 397 -16.73 10.87 7.48
N ALA A 398 -16.09 10.06 8.33
CA ALA A 398 -16.80 9.06 9.13
C ALA A 398 -17.77 9.70 10.14
N TRP A 399 -17.45 10.86 10.71
CA TRP A 399 -18.31 11.57 11.65
C TRP A 399 -19.60 12.05 11.00
N GLU A 400 -19.54 12.59 9.78
CA GLU A 400 -20.73 13.01 9.03
C GLU A 400 -21.71 11.85 8.77
N ARG A 401 -21.18 10.65 8.54
CA ARG A 401 -21.98 9.46 8.16
C ARG A 401 -22.34 8.54 9.32
N ALA A 402 -21.44 8.33 10.27
CA ALA A 402 -21.52 7.34 11.34
C ALA A 402 -20.71 7.77 12.58
N PRO A 403 -21.20 8.74 13.39
CA PRO A 403 -20.47 9.29 14.53
C PRO A 403 -19.93 8.24 15.51
N ALA A 404 -20.69 7.18 15.78
CA ALA A 404 -20.26 6.10 16.67
C ALA A 404 -18.99 5.39 16.16
N LEU A 405 -18.88 5.13 14.86
CA LEU A 405 -17.69 4.52 14.25
C LEU A 405 -16.50 5.49 14.30
N ALA A 406 -16.73 6.79 14.08
CA ALA A 406 -15.69 7.80 14.21
C ALA A 406 -15.15 7.91 15.64
N ILE A 407 -16.02 7.88 16.67
CA ILE A 407 -15.61 7.92 18.09
C ILE A 407 -14.73 6.72 18.43
N VAL A 408 -15.14 5.50 18.04
CA VAL A 408 -14.35 4.30 18.31
C VAL A 408 -13.05 4.30 17.49
N GLY A 409 -13.09 4.75 16.23
CA GLY A 409 -11.90 4.93 15.39
C GLY A 409 -10.88 5.91 16.00
N ALA A 410 -11.34 7.00 16.61
CA ALA A 410 -10.49 7.97 17.29
C ALA A 410 -9.71 7.38 18.48
N VAL A 411 -10.19 6.29 19.09
CA VAL A 411 -9.41 5.55 20.10
C VAL A 411 -8.10 5.01 19.50
N GLY A 412 -8.11 4.58 18.24
CA GLY A 412 -6.90 4.16 17.55
C GLY A 412 -5.87 5.27 17.39
N LEU A 413 -6.35 6.50 17.12
CA LEU A 413 -5.49 7.69 17.04
C LEU A 413 -4.81 7.97 18.39
N VAL A 414 -5.51 7.75 19.51
CA VAL A 414 -4.93 7.87 20.87
C VAL A 414 -3.92 6.76 21.17
N LEU A 415 -4.16 5.54 20.69
CA LEU A 415 -3.24 4.42 20.89
C LEU A 415 -1.96 4.54 20.04
N ALA A 416 -1.99 5.27 18.92
CA ALA A 416 -0.83 5.47 18.05
C ALA A 416 0.40 6.09 18.76
N PRO A 417 0.26 7.24 19.45
CA PRO A 417 1.31 7.78 20.31
C PRO A 417 1.78 6.79 21.38
N VAL A 418 0.90 5.97 21.96
CA VAL A 418 1.26 5.03 23.02
C VAL A 418 2.28 4.01 22.52
N TYR A 419 2.06 3.36 21.38
CA TYR A 419 3.01 2.35 20.89
C TYR A 419 4.22 2.97 20.18
N ILE A 420 4.07 4.07 19.43
CA ILE A 420 5.20 4.71 18.73
C ILE A 420 6.14 5.41 19.70
N LEU A 421 5.63 6.20 20.66
CA LEU A 421 6.50 6.90 21.61
C LEU A 421 7.20 5.91 22.54
N ARG A 422 6.52 4.87 23.03
CA ARG A 422 7.17 3.80 23.82
C ARG A 422 8.23 3.07 23.00
N PHE A 423 8.00 2.87 21.70
CA PHE A 423 8.99 2.26 20.83
C PHE A 423 10.21 3.19 20.67
N PHE A 424 10.00 4.44 20.29
CA PHE A 424 11.06 5.43 20.09
C PHE A 424 11.85 5.72 21.37
N GLN A 425 11.16 6.13 22.45
CA GLN A 425 11.78 6.46 23.73
C GLN A 425 12.48 5.25 24.35
N GLY A 426 11.86 4.06 24.26
CA GLY A 426 12.45 2.82 24.73
C GLY A 426 13.79 2.52 24.06
N ALA A 427 13.84 2.58 22.73
CA ALA A 427 15.07 2.29 21.98
C ALA A 427 16.13 3.40 22.11
N MET A 428 15.73 4.67 22.09
CA MET A 428 16.66 5.80 21.97
C MET A 428 17.08 6.40 23.32
N TYR A 429 16.17 6.48 24.30
CA TYR A 429 16.35 7.31 25.51
C TYR A 429 16.15 6.56 26.83
N ALA A 430 15.78 5.28 26.82
CA ALA A 430 15.66 4.50 28.05
C ALA A 430 16.98 4.48 28.84
N GLU A 431 16.86 4.36 30.17
CA GLU A 431 17.98 4.34 31.09
C GLU A 431 18.94 3.18 30.78
N LYS A 432 20.25 3.46 30.92
CA LYS A 432 21.41 2.66 30.50
C LYS A 432 21.75 2.83 29.00
N PRO A 433 22.84 3.57 28.70
CA PRO A 433 23.37 3.61 27.34
C PRO A 433 23.67 2.21 26.82
N TYR A 434 23.45 2.00 25.52
CA TYR A 434 23.82 0.74 24.89
C TYR A 434 25.33 0.49 25.05
N GLU A 435 25.69 -0.65 25.66
CA GLU A 435 27.07 -0.92 26.11
C GLU A 435 28.03 -1.20 24.95
N ARG A 436 27.52 -1.78 23.85
CA ARG A 436 28.36 -2.18 22.71
C ARG A 436 28.59 -0.97 21.79
N PRO A 437 29.81 -0.81 21.23
CA PRO A 437 30.04 0.15 20.15
C PRO A 437 29.06 -0.12 19.00
N VAL A 438 28.38 0.93 18.54
CA VAL A 438 27.49 0.91 17.39
C VAL A 438 27.77 2.14 16.56
N ASP A 439 27.83 1.97 15.24
CA ASP A 439 27.99 3.07 14.31
C ASP A 439 26.65 3.77 14.10
N ASP A 440 26.68 5.09 13.88
CA ASP A 440 25.49 5.84 13.49
C ASP A 440 25.08 5.53 12.02
N ILE A 441 24.02 6.16 11.54
CA ILE A 441 23.55 6.07 10.16
C ILE A 441 24.58 6.68 9.19
N HIS A 442 24.86 5.99 8.09
CA HIS A 442 25.77 6.48 7.06
C HIS A 442 25.08 7.47 6.11
N ALA A 443 25.87 8.32 5.44
CA ALA A 443 25.35 9.29 4.47
C ALA A 443 24.52 8.64 3.34
N SER A 444 24.89 7.42 2.91
CA SER A 444 24.13 6.66 1.90
C SER A 444 22.73 6.25 2.40
N GLN A 445 22.63 5.87 3.67
CA GLN A 445 21.36 5.52 4.33
C GLN A 445 20.49 6.77 4.54
N LEU A 446 21.11 7.91 4.89
CA LEU A 446 20.40 9.18 5.01
C LEU A 446 19.86 9.66 3.65
N THR A 447 20.67 9.54 2.58
CA THR A 447 20.26 9.87 1.21
C THR A 447 19.07 9.02 0.76
N LEU A 448 19.03 7.75 1.17
CA LEU A 448 17.92 6.85 0.88
C LEU A 448 16.61 7.27 1.59
N LEU A 449 16.68 7.74 2.84
CA LEU A 449 15.52 8.20 3.61
C LEU A 449 15.06 9.62 3.23
N ALA A 450 15.99 10.48 2.78
CA ALA A 450 15.72 11.87 2.47
C ALA A 450 14.45 12.11 1.63
N PRO A 451 14.19 11.42 0.50
CA PRO A 451 12.97 11.65 -0.27
C PRO A 451 11.69 11.32 0.54
N LEU A 452 11.71 10.30 1.39
CA LEU A 452 10.56 9.96 2.23
C LEU A 452 10.32 11.02 3.30
N VAL A 453 11.38 11.50 3.96
CA VAL A 453 11.30 12.55 4.98
C VAL A 453 10.84 13.88 4.37
N ILE A 454 11.37 14.25 3.20
CA ILE A 454 10.94 15.47 2.49
C ILE A 454 9.44 15.39 2.17
N LEU A 455 8.96 14.25 1.70
CA LEU A 455 7.53 14.06 1.42
C LEU A 455 6.66 14.10 2.68
N MET A 456 7.16 13.65 3.84
CA MET A 456 6.44 13.80 5.11
C MET A 456 6.15 15.26 5.44
N PHE A 457 7.12 16.16 5.23
CA PHE A 457 6.90 17.59 5.42
C PHE A 457 6.09 18.22 4.29
N ALA A 458 6.42 17.91 3.03
CA ALA A 458 5.76 18.52 1.87
C ALA A 458 4.24 18.26 1.88
N LEU A 459 3.83 17.00 2.14
CA LEU A 459 2.41 16.63 2.21
C LEU A 459 1.75 17.05 3.53
N GLY A 460 2.53 17.21 4.61
CA GLY A 460 2.01 17.71 5.89
C GLY A 460 1.71 19.22 5.87
N LEU A 461 2.57 19.99 5.22
CA LEU A 461 2.45 21.45 5.10
C LEU A 461 1.55 21.87 3.92
N ALA A 462 1.54 21.08 2.84
CA ALA A 462 0.77 21.38 1.63
C ALA A 462 0.01 20.14 1.11
N PRO A 463 -0.96 19.60 1.88
CA PRO A 463 -1.78 18.46 1.45
C PRO A 463 -2.58 18.75 0.17
N GLY A 464 -2.84 20.03 -0.11
CA GLY A 464 -3.50 20.54 -1.31
C GLY A 464 -2.88 20.04 -2.62
N VAL A 465 -1.56 19.79 -2.65
CA VAL A 465 -0.87 19.24 -3.84
C VAL A 465 -1.53 17.94 -4.29
N LEU A 466 -1.95 17.11 -3.33
CA LEU A 466 -2.56 15.82 -3.59
C LEU A 466 -4.08 15.92 -3.70
N THR A 467 -4.74 16.60 -2.77
CA THR A 467 -6.21 16.69 -2.73
C THR A 467 -6.79 17.48 -3.91
N ASN A 468 -6.04 18.42 -4.50
CA ASN A 468 -6.52 19.16 -5.67
C ASN A 468 -6.54 18.29 -6.95
N LEU A 469 -5.71 17.24 -7.03
CA LEU A 469 -5.79 16.28 -8.14
C LEU A 469 -6.98 15.33 -8.00
N MET A 470 -7.64 15.33 -6.84
CA MET A 470 -8.75 14.44 -6.50
C MET A 470 -10.13 15.04 -6.76
N THR A 471 -10.20 16.20 -7.43
CA THR A 471 -11.48 16.83 -7.81
C THR A 471 -12.33 15.93 -8.71
N SER A 472 -11.72 14.99 -9.44
CA SER A 472 -12.43 13.97 -10.23
C SER A 472 -13.18 12.91 -9.39
N ILE A 473 -12.87 12.75 -8.10
CA ILE A 473 -13.49 11.71 -7.23
C ILE A 473 -14.99 11.93 -7.08
N VAL A 474 -15.44 13.19 -7.05
CA VAL A 474 -16.85 13.57 -6.91
C VAL A 474 -17.75 12.93 -7.99
N GLN A 475 -17.17 12.53 -9.13
CA GLN A 475 -17.96 12.12 -10.31
C GLN A 475 -17.88 10.63 -10.68
N VAL A 476 -17.02 9.81 -10.04
CA VAL A 476 -16.94 8.35 -10.30
C VAL A 476 -18.11 7.59 -9.62
N GLY A 477 -19.21 8.27 -9.31
CA GLY A 477 -20.31 7.72 -8.49
C GLY A 477 -19.97 7.56 -7.01
N LEU A 478 -18.77 7.97 -6.59
CA LEU A 478 -18.25 7.84 -5.23
C LEU A 478 -18.83 8.87 -4.23
N ALA A 479 -19.52 9.90 -4.73
CA ALA A 479 -20.21 10.93 -3.94
C ALA A 479 -21.75 10.79 -3.93
N ARG A 480 -22.29 9.62 -4.30
CA ARG A 480 -23.74 9.34 -4.25
C ARG A 480 -24.19 8.86 -2.88
#